data_AF-A0A372JD02-F1
#
_entry.id   AF-A0A372JD02-F1
#
_cell.length_a   1.000
_cell.length_b   1.000
_cell.length_c   1.000
_cell.angle_alpha   90.00
_cell.angle_beta   90.00
_cell.angle_gamma   90.00
#
_symmetry.space_group_name_H-M   'P 1'
#
loop_
_entity.id
_entity.type
_entity.pdbx_description
1 polymer ?
#
loop_
_entity_poly.entity_id
_entity_poly.type
_entity_poly.pdbx_seq_one_letter_code
_entity_poly.pdbx_strand_id
1 'polypeptide(L)'
;MSGGDEDRGDGAEIDLEPLKLQPRRPVPAGWAIAVQTLATLTVIFFASQLFVHQLDAIGPMLGLPAAVTALLLSPVATELPEIMNAVIWVRQGKTSLALANISGAMMIQATVPSGLGLLFTPWKFDHALIWSGAMTMVAIVYLLATLRSHRLTPVRLALTGVLYLVFAAGLVVIL
;
A
#
# COMPACT_ATOMS: atom_id res chain seq x y z
N MET A 1 -29.47 -31.55 26.13
CA MET A 1 -28.87 -32.37 25.06
C MET A 1 -28.99 -31.55 23.79
N SER A 2 -27.84 -31.12 23.24
CA SER A 2 -27.64 -30.35 21.98
C SER A 2 -28.18 -28.90 22.01
N GLY A 3 -27.39 -27.83 21.90
CA GLY A 3 -26.18 -27.56 21.08
C GLY A 3 -26.60 -26.58 19.96
N GLY A 4 -25.88 -25.52 19.57
CA GLY A 4 -24.66 -24.83 20.02
C GLY A 4 -24.87 -23.33 19.70
N ASP A 5 -24.25 -22.38 20.40
CA ASP A 5 -22.89 -21.88 20.10
C ASP A 5 -22.64 -21.51 18.62
N GLU A 6 -23.48 -20.64 18.04
CA GLU A 6 -23.18 -19.99 16.74
C GLU A 6 -23.67 -18.52 16.70
N ASP A 7 -23.16 -17.67 17.60
CA ASP A 7 -23.04 -16.23 17.29
C ASP A 7 -21.96 -15.54 18.14
N ARG A 8 -20.85 -16.26 18.41
CA ARG A 8 -19.60 -15.59 18.79
C ARG A 8 -18.92 -15.17 17.51
N GLY A 9 -19.45 -14.12 16.87
CA GLY A 9 -18.64 -13.28 16.02
C GLY A 9 -17.43 -12.87 16.85
N ASP A 10 -16.28 -13.45 16.53
CA ASP A 10 -14.97 -13.13 17.08
C ASP A 10 -14.58 -11.72 16.59
N GLY A 11 -15.37 -10.74 16.99
CA GLY A 11 -15.04 -9.33 16.90
C GLY A 11 -13.97 -9.13 17.95
N ALA A 12 -12.73 -9.46 17.59
CA ALA A 12 -11.55 -9.18 18.39
C ALA A 12 -11.75 -7.80 19.02
N GLU A 13 -11.89 -7.76 20.33
CA GLU A 13 -12.07 -6.52 21.09
C GLU A 13 -10.82 -5.68 20.82
N ILE A 14 -10.91 -4.78 19.84
CA ILE A 14 -9.77 -3.99 19.41
C ILE A 14 -9.53 -3.01 20.55
N ASP A 15 -8.54 -3.31 21.39
CA ASP A 15 -8.08 -2.39 22.43
C ASP A 15 -7.45 -1.16 21.72
N LEU A 16 -8.28 -0.12 21.56
CA LEU A 16 -7.94 1.09 20.83
C LEU A 16 -7.00 1.94 21.68
N GLU A 17 -5.92 2.42 21.07
CA GLU A 17 -5.03 3.37 21.74
C GLU A 17 -5.79 4.68 22.08
N PRO A 18 -5.60 5.26 23.28
CA PRO A 18 -6.27 6.50 23.68
C PRO A 18 -5.97 7.65 22.71
N LEU A 19 -6.94 8.54 22.47
CA LEU A 19 -6.71 9.73 21.65
C LEU A 19 -5.57 10.58 22.21
N LYS A 20 -4.69 11.09 21.33
CA LYS A 20 -3.61 12.01 21.72
C LYS A 20 -4.14 13.33 22.28
N LEU A 21 -5.30 13.82 21.82
CA LEU A 21 -5.93 15.03 22.35
C LEU A 21 -6.61 14.81 23.72
N GLN A 22 -7.06 13.59 24.02
CA GLN A 22 -7.74 13.24 25.28
C GLN A 22 -7.23 11.91 25.86
N PRO A 23 -5.93 11.83 26.24
CA PRO A 23 -5.29 10.54 26.58
C PRO A 23 -5.77 9.92 27.88
N ARG A 24 -6.46 10.70 28.73
CA ARG A 24 -6.98 10.26 30.04
C ARG A 24 -8.48 9.94 30.04
N ARG A 25 -9.17 10.05 28.90
CA ARG A 25 -10.61 9.74 28.81
C ARG A 25 -10.82 8.40 28.11
N PRO A 26 -11.49 7.42 28.76
CA PRO A 26 -11.78 6.12 28.15
C PRO A 26 -12.79 6.23 27.01
N VAL A 27 -13.73 7.19 27.09
CA VAL A 27 -14.64 7.54 26.00
C VAL A 27 -14.37 8.99 25.59
N PRO A 28 -13.65 9.23 24.48
CA PRO A 28 -13.34 10.58 24.03
C PRO A 28 -14.56 11.29 23.46
N ALA A 29 -14.55 12.63 23.50
CA ALA A 29 -15.61 13.44 22.92
C ALA A 29 -15.58 13.38 21.38
N GLY A 30 -16.75 13.29 20.74
CA GLY A 30 -16.86 13.19 19.27
C GLY A 30 -16.16 14.32 18.51
N TRP A 31 -16.18 15.55 19.05
CA TRP A 31 -15.44 16.67 18.46
C TRP A 31 -13.92 16.48 18.51
N ALA A 32 -13.39 15.84 19.55
CA ALA A 32 -11.97 15.61 19.71
C ALA A 32 -11.49 14.53 18.73
N ILE A 33 -12.33 13.50 18.49
CA ILE A 33 -12.12 12.53 17.41
C ILE A 33 -12.08 13.26 16.06
N ALA A 34 -13.11 14.04 15.75
CA ALA A 34 -13.22 14.75 14.48
C ALA A 34 -12.03 15.69 14.24
N VAL A 35 -11.65 16.49 15.25
CA VAL A 35 -10.51 17.41 15.16
C VAL A 35 -9.20 16.65 14.98
N GLN A 36 -8.94 15.59 15.75
CA GLN A 36 -7.71 14.82 15.61
C GLN A 36 -7.62 14.15 14.25
N THR A 37 -8.71 13.54 13.79
CA THR A 37 -8.77 12.88 12.47
C THR A 37 -8.56 13.89 11.35
N LEU A 38 -9.30 15.01 11.34
CA LEU A 38 -9.16 16.05 10.31
C LEU A 38 -7.78 16.69 10.30
N ALA A 39 -7.22 17.00 11.47
CA ALA A 39 -5.86 17.53 11.58
C ALA A 39 -4.83 16.53 11.04
N THR A 40 -4.96 15.24 11.42
CA THR A 40 -4.06 14.18 10.94
C THR A 40 -4.15 14.01 9.43
N LEU A 41 -5.36 13.94 8.88
CA LEU A 41 -5.59 13.86 7.43
C LEU A 41 -5.00 15.06 6.69
N THR A 42 -5.16 16.26 7.23
CA THR A 42 -4.60 17.49 6.65
C THR A 42 -3.07 17.42 6.61
N VAL A 43 -2.43 17.03 7.72
CA VAL A 43 -0.97 16.88 7.79
C VAL A 43 -0.48 15.83 6.79
N ILE A 44 -1.13 14.66 6.72
CA ILE A 44 -0.75 13.59 5.78
C ILE A 44 -0.91 14.07 4.33
N PHE A 45 -2.00 14.77 4.01
CA PHE A 45 -2.23 15.32 2.68
C PHE A 45 -1.11 16.28 2.27
N PHE A 46 -0.79 17.27 3.10
CA PHE A 46 0.29 18.21 2.77
C PHE A 46 1.66 17.55 2.72
N ALA A 47 1.95 16.60 3.63
CA ALA A 47 3.19 15.85 3.61
C ALA A 47 3.35 15.02 2.33
N SER A 48 2.28 14.34 1.89
CA SER A 48 2.25 13.58 0.64
C SER A 48 2.43 14.48 -0.59
N GLN A 49 1.72 15.63 -0.65
CA GLN A 49 1.87 16.59 -1.74
C GLN A 49 3.29 17.16 -1.83
N LEU A 50 3.86 17.56 -0.69
CA LEU A 50 5.24 18.03 -0.62
C LEU A 50 6.19 16.93 -1.07
N PHE A 51 5.99 15.70 -0.62
CA PHE A 51 6.84 14.57 -0.96
C PHE A 51 6.84 14.28 -2.48
N VAL A 52 5.67 14.22 -3.11
CA VAL A 52 5.54 14.02 -4.57
C VAL A 52 6.19 15.18 -5.33
N HIS A 53 5.96 16.42 -4.91
CA HIS A 53 6.56 17.59 -5.55
C HIS A 53 8.10 17.56 -5.49
N GLN A 54 8.66 17.12 -4.37
CA GLN A 54 10.11 16.99 -4.22
C GLN A 54 10.67 15.84 -5.08
N LEU A 55 9.94 14.73 -5.24
CA LEU A 55 10.34 13.68 -6.18
C LEU A 55 10.38 14.19 -7.62
N ASP A 56 9.38 14.97 -8.04
CA ASP A 56 9.31 15.56 -9.37
C ASP A 56 10.42 16.61 -9.62
N ALA A 57 10.87 17.31 -8.58
CA ALA A 57 11.99 18.24 -8.68
C ALA A 57 13.35 17.53 -8.69
N ILE A 58 13.52 16.51 -7.85
CA ILE A 58 14.79 15.78 -7.68
C ILE A 58 15.06 14.87 -8.88
N GLY A 59 14.04 14.25 -9.48
CA GLY A 59 14.19 13.36 -10.63
C GLY A 59 15.01 13.99 -11.77
N PRO A 60 14.59 15.14 -12.32
CA PRO A 60 15.34 15.87 -13.34
C PRO A 60 16.74 16.32 -12.89
N MET A 61 16.90 16.72 -11.62
CA MET A 61 18.21 17.12 -11.08
C MET A 61 19.21 15.95 -11.05
N LEU A 62 18.72 14.73 -10.86
CA LEU A 62 19.50 13.50 -10.91
C LEU A 62 19.64 12.93 -12.34
N GLY A 63 19.07 13.60 -13.34
CA GLY A 63 19.03 13.11 -14.73
C GLY A 63 18.13 11.89 -14.93
N LEU A 64 17.21 11.62 -14.00
CA LEU A 64 16.30 10.48 -14.08
C LEU A 64 15.17 10.78 -15.07
N PRO A 65 14.90 9.88 -16.04
CA PRO A 65 13.72 9.97 -16.89
C PRO A 65 12.44 10.00 -16.07
N ALA A 66 11.43 10.75 -16.53
CA ALA A 66 10.13 10.84 -15.85
C ALA A 66 9.47 9.46 -15.62
N ALA A 67 9.70 8.51 -16.52
CA ALA A 67 9.23 7.13 -16.37
C ALA A 67 9.85 6.41 -15.16
N VAL A 68 11.12 6.66 -14.81
CA VAL A 68 11.75 6.12 -13.58
C VAL A 68 11.06 6.70 -12.35
N THR A 69 10.86 8.02 -12.32
CA THR A 69 10.22 8.68 -11.18
C THR A 69 8.80 8.17 -10.99
N ALA A 70 8.03 8.05 -12.07
CA ALA A 70 6.63 7.64 -12.04
C ALA A 70 6.43 6.14 -11.77
N LEU A 71 7.22 5.25 -12.39
CA LEU A 71 7.01 3.80 -12.32
C LEU A 71 7.82 3.10 -11.22
N LEU A 72 8.87 3.75 -10.69
CA LEU A 72 9.76 3.15 -9.69
C LEU A 72 9.78 3.92 -8.37
N LEU A 73 10.11 5.22 -8.40
CA LEU A 73 10.30 5.99 -7.16
C LEU A 73 8.98 6.33 -6.46
N SER A 74 8.01 6.81 -7.21
CA SER A 74 6.71 7.23 -6.67
C SER A 74 5.99 6.07 -5.95
N PRO A 75 5.81 4.88 -6.56
CA PRO A 75 5.13 3.76 -5.90
C PRO A 75 5.86 3.28 -4.65
N VAL A 76 7.19 3.22 -4.66
CA VAL A 76 7.97 2.86 -3.46
C VAL A 76 7.63 3.82 -2.34
N ALA A 77 7.67 5.11 -2.62
CA ALA A 77 7.51 6.09 -1.59
C ALA A 77 6.08 6.23 -1.07
N THR A 78 5.06 6.02 -1.91
CA THR A 78 3.66 6.01 -1.49
C THR A 78 3.31 4.78 -0.68
N GLU A 79 4.04 3.67 -0.81
CA GLU A 79 3.82 2.43 -0.04
C GLU A 79 4.64 2.35 1.26
N LEU A 80 5.67 3.18 1.42
CA LEU A 80 6.51 3.19 2.63
C LEU A 80 5.70 3.42 3.92
N PRO A 81 4.77 4.39 4.01
CA PRO A 81 3.99 4.62 5.24
C PRO A 81 3.16 3.39 5.65
N GLU A 82 2.56 2.71 4.68
CA GLU A 82 1.73 1.52 4.83
C GLU A 82 2.57 0.34 5.33
N ILE A 83 3.76 0.16 4.74
CA ILE A 83 4.73 -0.84 5.18
C ILE A 83 5.14 -0.56 6.64
N MET A 84 5.41 0.70 6.99
CA MET A 84 5.76 1.06 8.37
C MET A 84 4.63 0.73 9.36
N ASN A 85 3.39 1.07 9.04
CA ASN A 85 2.23 0.73 9.88
C ASN A 85 2.07 -0.78 10.07
N ALA A 86 2.22 -1.55 8.98
CA ALA A 86 2.16 -3.00 9.05
C ALA A 86 3.27 -3.60 9.92
N VAL A 87 4.51 -3.12 9.77
CA VAL A 87 5.65 -3.56 10.60
C VAL A 87 5.41 -3.25 12.08
N ILE A 88 4.93 -2.05 12.41
CA ILE A 88 4.63 -1.66 13.80
C ILE A 88 3.59 -2.61 14.40
N TRP A 89 2.49 -2.86 13.71
CA TRP A 89 1.43 -3.76 14.20
C TRP A 89 1.87 -5.21 14.32
N VAL A 90 2.63 -5.74 13.36
CA VAL A 90 3.20 -7.09 13.47
C VAL A 90 4.11 -7.20 14.69
N ARG A 91 4.95 -6.17 14.96
CA ARG A 91 5.80 -6.14 16.17
C ARG A 91 5.00 -6.03 17.47
N GLN A 92 3.79 -5.45 17.43
CA GLN A 92 2.85 -5.40 18.54
C GLN A 92 2.00 -6.69 18.68
N GLY A 93 2.23 -7.73 17.86
CA GLY A 93 1.42 -8.95 17.84
C GLY A 93 0.06 -8.81 17.16
N LYS A 94 -0.23 -7.66 16.54
CA LYS A 94 -1.50 -7.32 15.87
C LYS A 94 -1.47 -7.74 14.38
N THR A 95 -1.03 -8.96 14.10
CA THR A 95 -0.80 -9.45 12.72
C THR A 95 -2.09 -9.49 11.88
N SER A 96 -3.22 -9.87 12.49
CA SER A 96 -4.52 -9.88 11.79
C SER A 96 -4.91 -8.48 11.28
N LEU A 97 -4.72 -7.46 12.11
CA LEU A 97 -5.01 -6.06 11.75
C LEU A 97 -4.08 -5.56 10.64
N ALA A 98 -2.78 -5.90 10.72
CA ALA A 98 -1.82 -5.57 9.67
C ALA A 98 -2.19 -6.19 8.31
N LEU A 99 -2.57 -7.46 8.31
CA LEU A 99 -2.99 -8.15 7.08
C LEU A 99 -4.29 -7.60 6.51
N ALA A 100 -5.26 -7.28 7.37
CA ALA A 100 -6.53 -6.68 6.96
C ALA A 100 -6.29 -5.30 6.31
N ASN A 101 -5.44 -4.46 6.91
CA ASN A 101 -5.11 -3.15 6.37
C ASN A 101 -4.37 -3.24 5.03
N ILE A 102 -3.32 -4.06 4.93
CA ILE A 102 -2.58 -4.25 3.67
C ILE A 102 -3.52 -4.73 2.56
N SER A 103 -4.30 -5.77 2.85
CA SER A 103 -5.17 -6.38 1.83
C SER A 103 -6.26 -5.41 1.37
N GLY A 104 -6.88 -4.68 2.31
CA GLY A 104 -7.92 -3.69 2.01
C GLY A 104 -7.37 -2.49 1.24
N ALA A 105 -6.23 -1.94 1.66
CA ALA A 105 -5.58 -0.82 0.99
C ALA A 105 -5.19 -1.18 -0.44
N MET A 106 -4.54 -2.33 -0.66
CA MET A 106 -4.12 -2.78 -1.99
C MET A 106 -5.31 -3.00 -2.93
N MET A 107 -6.43 -3.54 -2.42
CA MET A 107 -7.66 -3.69 -3.21
C MET A 107 -8.19 -2.34 -3.70
N ILE A 108 -8.27 -1.34 -2.82
CA ILE A 108 -8.73 0.00 -3.18
C ILE A 108 -7.76 0.67 -4.14
N GLN A 109 -6.45 0.61 -3.87
CA GLN A 109 -5.42 1.24 -4.70
C GLN A 109 -5.39 0.68 -6.13
N ALA A 110 -5.49 -0.64 -6.29
CA ALA A 110 -5.49 -1.27 -7.61
C ALA A 110 -6.77 -1.01 -8.42
N THR A 111 -7.85 -0.57 -7.77
CA THR A 111 -9.17 -0.42 -8.41
C THR A 111 -9.58 1.03 -8.56
N VAL A 112 -9.68 1.80 -7.47
CA VAL A 112 -10.28 3.13 -7.47
C VAL A 112 -9.34 4.18 -8.06
N PRO A 113 -8.12 4.45 -7.52
CA PRO A 113 -7.19 5.40 -8.13
C PRO A 113 -6.78 4.99 -9.54
N SER A 114 -6.41 3.72 -9.76
CA SER A 114 -6.04 3.24 -11.09
C SER A 114 -7.18 3.34 -12.10
N GLY A 115 -8.41 2.95 -11.71
CA GLY A 115 -9.58 3.06 -12.58
C GLY A 115 -9.90 4.50 -12.95
N LEU A 116 -9.85 5.43 -11.99
CA LEU A 116 -10.01 6.86 -12.27
C LEU A 116 -8.89 7.38 -13.19
N GLY A 117 -7.65 7.00 -12.93
CA GLY A 117 -6.52 7.35 -13.80
C GLY A 117 -6.74 6.90 -15.24
N LEU A 118 -7.12 5.64 -15.46
CA LEU A 118 -7.36 5.08 -16.79
C LEU A 118 -8.56 5.70 -17.51
N LEU A 119 -9.60 6.11 -16.77
CA LEU A 119 -10.79 6.75 -17.34
C LEU A 119 -10.56 8.21 -17.75
N PHE A 120 -9.74 8.93 -16.98
CA PHE A 120 -9.56 10.37 -17.14
C PHE A 120 -8.24 10.79 -17.79
N THR A 121 -7.36 9.84 -18.17
CA THR A 121 -6.07 10.15 -18.81
C THR A 121 -5.90 9.49 -20.18
N PRO A 122 -5.16 10.12 -21.11
CA PRO A 122 -4.86 9.52 -22.41
C PRO A 122 -3.89 8.35 -22.27
N TRP A 123 -4.19 7.26 -22.96
CA TRP A 123 -3.37 6.05 -22.96
C TRP A 123 -2.17 6.22 -23.89
N LYS A 124 -0.97 6.38 -23.30
CA LYS A 124 0.30 6.44 -24.03
C LYS A 124 1.14 5.23 -23.68
N PHE A 125 1.11 4.23 -24.55
CA PHE A 125 1.89 3.00 -24.39
C PHE A 125 3.30 3.20 -24.96
N ASP A 126 4.20 3.72 -24.13
CA ASP A 126 5.62 3.69 -24.43
C ASP A 126 6.24 2.34 -24.05
N HIS A 127 7.49 2.12 -24.46
CA HIS A 127 8.20 0.87 -24.18
C HIS A 127 8.33 0.60 -22.67
N ALA A 128 8.47 1.65 -21.86
CA ALA A 128 8.57 1.53 -20.40
C ALA A 128 7.27 1.04 -19.77
N LEU A 129 6.12 1.55 -20.21
CA LEU A 129 4.81 1.15 -19.72
C LEU A 129 4.44 -0.27 -20.18
N ILE A 130 4.77 -0.63 -21.42
CA ILE A 130 4.58 -2.00 -21.93
C ILE A 130 5.42 -2.99 -21.10
N TRP A 131 6.68 -2.65 -20.82
CA TRP A 131 7.55 -3.47 -19.98
C TRP A 131 7.02 -3.60 -18.55
N SER A 132 6.60 -2.49 -17.93
CA SER A 132 5.98 -2.48 -16.60
C SER A 132 4.73 -3.35 -16.54
N GLY A 133 3.85 -3.23 -17.52
CA GLY A 133 2.63 -4.04 -17.63
C GLY A 133 2.93 -5.53 -17.79
N ALA A 134 3.91 -5.88 -18.64
CA ALA A 134 4.34 -7.27 -18.82
C ALA A 134 4.91 -7.88 -17.53
N MET A 135 5.78 -7.16 -16.82
CA MET A 135 6.35 -7.62 -15.53
C MET A 135 5.27 -7.76 -14.46
N THR A 136 4.32 -6.82 -14.41
CA THR A 136 3.16 -6.89 -13.51
C THR A 136 2.32 -8.13 -13.80
N MET A 137 2.07 -8.44 -15.07
CA MET A 137 1.30 -9.62 -15.47
C MET A 137 2.00 -10.93 -15.09
N VAL A 138 3.32 -11.00 -15.29
CA VAL A 138 4.14 -12.15 -14.85
C VAL A 138 4.06 -12.33 -13.34
N ALA A 139 4.18 -11.24 -12.57
CA ALA A 139 4.07 -11.28 -11.11
C ALA A 139 2.70 -11.75 -10.64
N ILE A 140 1.61 -11.25 -11.26
CA ILE A 140 0.24 -11.68 -10.95
C ILE A 140 0.05 -13.17 -11.25
N VAL A 141 0.47 -13.65 -12.42
CA VAL A 141 0.35 -15.07 -12.80
C VAL A 141 1.13 -15.96 -11.84
N TYR A 142 2.36 -15.58 -11.49
CA TYR A 142 3.19 -16.31 -10.53
C TYR A 142 2.53 -16.37 -9.14
N LEU A 143 2.02 -15.25 -8.63
CA LEU A 143 1.34 -15.20 -7.33
C LEU A 143 0.06 -16.04 -7.34
N LEU A 144 -0.78 -15.91 -8.37
CA LEU A 144 -2.02 -16.69 -8.50
C LEU A 144 -1.75 -18.19 -8.61
N ALA A 145 -0.73 -18.61 -9.37
CA ALA A 145 -0.34 -20.01 -9.48
C ALA A 145 0.15 -20.57 -8.12
N THR A 146 0.93 -19.77 -7.38
CA THR A 146 1.43 -20.15 -6.05
C THR A 146 0.32 -20.26 -5.02
N LEU A 147 -0.62 -19.30 -5.03
CA LEU A 147 -1.85 -19.29 -4.24
C LEU A 147 -2.70 -20.54 -4.52
N ARG A 148 -3.02 -20.81 -5.79
CA ARG A 148 -3.83 -21.97 -6.18
C ARG A 148 -3.17 -23.31 -5.88
N SER A 149 -1.86 -23.36 -5.86
CA SER A 149 -1.12 -24.58 -5.48
C SER A 149 -1.09 -24.81 -3.97
N HIS A 150 -1.63 -23.89 -3.14
CA HIS A 150 -1.51 -23.89 -1.67
C HIS A 150 -0.06 -23.95 -1.16
N ARG A 151 0.89 -23.44 -1.95
CA ARG A 151 2.33 -23.44 -1.62
C ARG A 151 2.85 -22.04 -1.31
N LEU A 152 2.02 -21.20 -0.68
CA LEU A 152 2.45 -19.89 -0.22
C LEU A 152 3.45 -20.04 0.93
N THR A 153 4.69 -19.65 0.67
CA THR A 153 5.73 -19.58 1.70
C THR A 153 6.39 -18.20 1.67
N PRO A 154 6.95 -17.71 2.80
CA PRO A 154 7.63 -16.42 2.84
C PRO A 154 8.73 -16.29 1.78
N VAL A 155 9.46 -17.39 1.52
CA VAL A 155 10.51 -17.43 0.49
C VAL A 155 9.93 -17.22 -0.92
N ARG A 156 8.82 -17.88 -1.25
CA ARG A 156 8.18 -17.74 -2.57
C ARG A 156 7.55 -16.37 -2.78
N LEU A 157 7.07 -15.75 -1.71
CA LEU A 157 6.69 -14.34 -1.69
C LEU A 157 7.91 -13.44 -1.94
N ALA A 158 9.02 -13.67 -1.23
CA ALA A 158 10.24 -12.87 -1.42
C ALA A 158 10.79 -12.96 -2.87
N LEU A 159 10.54 -14.06 -3.59
CA LEU A 159 10.91 -14.19 -5.00
C LEU A 159 10.21 -13.17 -5.92
N THR A 160 9.04 -12.63 -5.57
CA THR A 160 8.46 -11.53 -6.37
C THR A 160 9.32 -10.26 -6.29
N GLY A 161 10.12 -10.09 -5.24
CA GLY A 161 11.12 -9.04 -5.17
C GLY A 161 12.16 -9.16 -6.28
N VAL A 162 12.49 -10.37 -6.72
CA VAL A 162 13.39 -10.58 -7.88
C VAL A 162 12.73 -10.07 -9.17
N LEU A 163 11.43 -10.32 -9.36
CA LEU A 163 10.69 -9.78 -10.51
C LEU A 163 10.68 -8.25 -10.50
N TYR A 164 10.57 -7.63 -9.32
CA TYR A 164 10.67 -6.19 -9.18
C TYR A 164 12.07 -5.65 -9.55
N LEU A 165 13.14 -6.36 -9.15
CA LEU A 165 14.51 -6.01 -9.56
C LEU A 165 14.72 -6.15 -11.07
N VAL A 166 14.18 -7.20 -11.68
CA VAL A 166 14.22 -7.39 -13.15
C VAL A 166 13.46 -6.28 -13.86
N PHE A 167 12.28 -5.90 -13.34
CA PHE A 167 11.53 -4.76 -13.82
C PHE A 167 12.38 -3.48 -13.78
N ALA A 168 12.97 -3.15 -12.63
CA ALA A 168 13.79 -1.96 -12.45
C ALA A 168 15.01 -1.95 -13.38
N ALA A 169 15.72 -3.07 -13.50
CA ALA A 169 16.88 -3.19 -14.39
C ALA A 169 16.48 -3.04 -15.86
N GLY A 170 15.38 -3.66 -16.30
CA GLY A 170 14.87 -3.51 -17.66
C GLY A 170 14.45 -2.08 -17.96
N LEU A 171 13.88 -1.38 -16.99
CA LEU A 171 13.48 0.02 -17.14
C LEU A 171 14.69 0.95 -17.34
N VAL A 172 15.83 0.67 -16.69
CA VAL A 172 17.10 1.39 -16.93
C VAL A 172 17.68 1.12 -18.32
N VAL A 173 17.44 -0.05 -18.90
CA VAL A 173 17.93 -0.42 -20.24
C VAL A 173 17.07 0.17 -21.36
N ILE A 174 15.76 0.33 -21.12
CA ILE A 174 14.78 0.79 -22.11
C ILE A 174 14.79 2.31 -22.27
N LEU A 175 15.17 3.05 -21.23
CA LEU A 175 15.17 4.51 -21.17
C LEU A 175 16.55 5.09 -21.48
#